data_AF-M0DGT1-F1
#
_entry.id   AF-M0DGT1-F1
#
_cell.length_a   1.000
_cell.length_b   1.000
_cell.length_c   1.000
_cell.angle_alpha   90.00
_cell.angle_beta   90.00
_cell.angle_gamma   90.00
#
_symmetry.space_group_name_H-M   'P 1'
#
loop_
_entity.id
_entity.type
_entity.pdbx_description
1 polymer ?
#
loop_
_entity_poly.entity_id
_entity_poly.type
_entity_poly.pdbx_seq_one_letter_code
_entity_poly.pdbx_strand_id
1 'polypeptide(L)' 'MTDADASADLGSTIGALTLAFLLVTVVAGTLLGFNWTQAVLLGGFAAVTAVVSAWVTARRADGD' A
#
# COMPACT_ATOMS: atom_id res chain seq x y z
N MET A 1 -3.12 -21.69 -11.56
CA MET A 1 -2.18 -20.71 -10.97
C MET A 1 -1.05 -21.49 -10.32
N THR A 2 0.19 -21.11 -10.60
CA THR A 2 1.41 -21.76 -10.08
C THR A 2 1.88 -21.04 -8.81
N ASP A 3 2.58 -21.72 -7.90
CA ASP A 3 3.12 -21.11 -6.66
C ASP A 3 4.01 -19.88 -6.92
N ALA A 4 4.69 -19.85 -8.07
CA ALA A 4 5.50 -18.72 -8.52
C ALA A 4 4.67 -17.45 -8.78
N ASP A 5 3.46 -17.58 -9.32
CA ASP A 5 2.58 -16.43 -9.59
C ASP A 5 2.03 -15.85 -8.28
N ALA A 6 1.64 -16.72 -7.34
CA ALA A 6 1.13 -16.29 -6.03
C ALA A 6 2.21 -15.57 -5.20
N SER A 7 3.46 -16.03 -5.29
CA SER A 7 4.58 -15.39 -4.58
C SER A 7 5.00 -14.05 -5.22
N ALA A 8 4.92 -13.91 -6.54
CA ALA A 8 5.13 -12.63 -7.22
C ALA A 8 4.05 -11.59 -6.85
N ASP A 9 2.79 -12.02 -6.80
CA ASP A 9 1.65 -11.15 -6.43
C ASP A 9 1.73 -10.68 -4.97
N LEU A 10 2.12 -11.57 -4.06
CA LEU A 10 2.38 -11.24 -2.66
C LEU A 10 3.55 -10.25 -2.53
N GLY A 11 4.64 -10.47 -3.28
CA GLY A 11 5.79 -9.55 -3.31
C GLY A 11 5.39 -8.15 -3.79
N SER A 12 4.58 -8.07 -4.85
CA SER A 12 4.03 -6.81 -5.36
C SER A 12 3.17 -6.09 -4.32
N THR A 13 2.28 -6.84 -3.64
CA THR A 13 1.41 -6.31 -2.58
C THR A 13 2.21 -5.76 -1.41
N ILE A 14 3.23 -6.49 -0.94
CA ILE A 14 4.12 -6.04 0.14
C ILE A 14 4.91 -4.80 -0.28
N GLY A 15 5.40 -4.77 -1.52
CA GLY A 15 6.11 -3.62 -2.08
C GLY A 15 5.24 -2.36 -2.11
N ALA A 16 4.02 -2.47 -2.64
CA ALA A 16 3.05 -1.39 -2.69
C ALA A 16 2.66 -0.87 -1.29
N LEU A 17 2.40 -1.80 -0.35
CA LEU A 17 2.09 -1.48 1.04
C LEU A 17 3.24 -0.70 1.69
N THR A 18 4.48 -1.19 1.54
CA THR A 18 5.67 -0.60 2.14
C THR A 18 5.95 0.79 1.56
N LEU A 19 5.87 0.93 0.24
CA LEU A 19 6.06 2.20 -0.44
C LEU A 19 5.02 3.24 -0.03
N ALA A 20 3.74 2.87 -0.02
CA ALA A 20 2.66 3.76 0.40
C ALA A 20 2.85 4.22 1.85
N PHE A 21 3.16 3.28 2.75
CA PHE A 21 3.43 3.60 4.16
C PHE A 21 4.58 4.59 4.32
N LEU A 22 5.75 4.28 3.76
CA LEU A 22 6.96 5.08 3.94
C LEU A 22 6.82 6.47 3.29
N LEU A 23 6.34 6.53 2.06
CA LEU A 23 6.23 7.78 1.31
C LEU A 23 5.27 8.74 2.02
N VAL A 24 4.08 8.27 2.40
CA VAL A 24 3.09 9.13 3.07
C VAL A 24 3.54 9.52 4.47
N THR A 25 4.11 8.60 5.24
CA THR A 25 4.62 8.91 6.60
C THR A 25 5.70 9.98 6.54
N VAL A 26 6.69 9.83 5.66
CA VAL A 26 7.79 10.79 5.55
C VAL A 26 7.27 12.14 5.06
N VAL A 27 6.45 12.18 4.01
CA VAL A 27 5.88 13.44 3.50
C VAL A 27 5.06 14.15 4.58
N ALA A 28 4.19 13.42 5.29
CA ALA A 28 3.35 14.00 6.33
C ALA A 28 4.18 14.53 7.51
N GLY A 29 5.15 13.75 7.99
CA GLY A 29 5.96 14.10 9.17
C GLY A 29 7.07 15.12 8.91
N THR A 30 7.58 15.21 7.67
CA THR A 30 8.71 16.09 7.35
C THR A 30 8.33 17.33 6.54
N LEU A 31 7.28 17.25 5.70
CA LEU A 31 6.90 18.32 4.77
C LEU A 31 5.59 19.02 5.14
N LEU A 32 4.66 18.31 5.79
CA LEU A 32 3.31 18.83 6.07
C LEU A 32 3.09 19.24 7.53
N GLY A 33 4.08 19.04 8.41
CA GLY A 33 4.04 19.47 9.81
C GLY A 33 3.14 18.65 10.73
N PHE A 34 2.69 17.46 10.29
CA PHE A 34 2.04 16.51 11.20
C PHE A 34 3.05 16.04 12.25
N ASN A 35 2.59 15.82 13.48
CA ASN A 35 3.44 15.13 14.44
C ASN A 35 3.74 13.69 13.96
N TRP A 36 4.85 13.12 14.44
CA TRP A 36 5.31 11.81 13.95
C TRP A 36 4.25 10.71 14.09
N THR A 37 3.51 10.68 15.21
CA THR A 37 2.43 9.71 15.44
C THR A 37 1.30 9.87 14.43
N GLN A 38 0.85 11.11 14.17
CA GLN A 38 -0.18 11.39 13.16
C GLN A 38 0.29 10.99 11.76
N ALA A 39 1.56 11.27 11.43
CA ALA A 39 2.14 10.91 10.14
C ALA A 39 2.18 9.39 9.94
N VAL A 40 2.57 8.62 10.96
CA VAL A 40 2.58 7.15 10.93
C VAL A 40 1.16 6.59 10.78
N LEU A 41 0.17 7.15 11.47
CA LEU A 41 -1.23 6.74 11.33
C LEU A 41 -1.76 7.01 9.92
N LEU A 42 -1.44 8.17 9.35
CA LEU A 42 -1.83 8.53 7.99
C LEU A 42 -1.14 7.63 6.96
N GLY A 43 0.14 7.32 7.15
CA GLY A 43 0.86 6.37 6.31
C GLY A 43 0.28 4.95 6.40
N GLY A 44 -0.09 4.49 7.59
CA GLY A 44 -0.77 3.21 7.79
C GLY A 44 -2.11 3.14 7.04
N PHE A 45 -2.91 4.21 7.11
CA PHE A 45 -4.16 4.30 6.36
C PHE A 45 -3.94 4.28 4.83
N ALA A 46 -2.96 5.02 4.33
CA ALA A 46 -2.61 5.03 2.92
C ALA A 46 -2.16 3.63 2.43
N ALA A 47 -1.39 2.91 3.25
CA ALA A 47 -0.94 1.56 2.95
C ALA A 47 -2.10 0.57 2.83
N VAL A 48 -3.07 0.60 3.75
CA VAL A 48 -4.30 -0.21 3.65
C VAL A 48 -5.07 0.13 2.39
N THR A 49 -5.21 1.42 2.08
CA THR A 49 -5.92 1.89 0.88
C THR A 49 -5.26 1.37 -0.40
N ALA A 50 -3.93 1.37 -0.47
CA ALA A 50 -3.18 0.84 -1.61
C ALA A 50 -3.45 -0.66 -1.84
N VAL A 51 -3.45 -1.47 -0.78
CA VAL A 51 -3.75 -2.91 -0.86
C VAL A 51 -5.20 -3.13 -1.32
N VAL A 52 -6.16 -2.39 -0.76
CA VAL A 52 -7.57 -2.48 -1.16
C VAL A 52 -7.75 -2.10 -2.64
N SER A 53 -7.09 -1.02 -3.10
CA SER A 53 -7.14 -0.62 -4.50
C SER A 53 -6.58 -1.68 -5.44
N ALA A 54 -5.45 -2.31 -5.08
CA ALA A 54 -4.86 -3.39 -5.85
C ALA A 54 -5.82 -4.60 -5.95
N TRP A 55 -6.41 -4.99 -4.82
CA TRP A 55 -7.37 -6.09 -4.76
C TRP A 55 -8.65 -5.82 -5.56
N VAL A 56 -9.20 -4.60 -5.48
CA VAL A 56 -10.37 -4.22 -6.30
C VAL A 56 -10.02 -4.25 -7.79
N THR A 57 -8.80 -3.84 -8.14
CA THR A 57 -8.33 -3.84 -9.54
C THR A 57 -8.19 -5.27 -10.07
N ALA A 58 -7.62 -6.18 -9.29
CA ALA A 58 -7.54 -7.60 -9.65
C ALA A 58 -8.94 -8.21 -9.85
N ARG A 59 -9.88 -7.95 -8.94
CA ARG A 59 -11.26 -8.43 -9.06
C ARG A 59 -12.00 -7.93 -10.31
N ARG A 60 -11.67 -6.72 -10.79
CA ARG A 60 -12.25 -6.19 -12.03
C ARG A 60 -11.63 -6.86 -13.26
N ALA A 61 -10.35 -7.20 -13.21
CA ALA A 61 -9.67 -7.89 -14.30
C ALA A 61 -10.16 -9.34 -14.48
N ASP A 62 -10.60 -10.00 -13.41
CA ASP A 62 -11.14 -11.37 -13.45
C ASP A 62 -12.63 -11.45 -13.90
N GLY A 63 -13.31 -10.31 -14.04
CA GLY A 63 -14.74 -10.21 -14.32
C GLY A 63 -15.13 -10.03 -15.79
N ASP A 64 -14.14 -9.87 -16.68
CA ASP A 64 -14.24 -9.88 -18.16
C ASP A 64 -13.62 -11.17 -18.72
#